data_AF-A0A1E4ZTH8-F1
#
_entry.id   AF-A0A1E4ZTH8-F1
#
_cell.length_a   1.000
_cell.length_b   1.000
_cell.length_c   1.000
_cell.angle_alpha   90.00
_cell.angle_beta   90.00
_cell.angle_gamma   90.00
#
_symmetry.space_group_name_H-M   'P 1'
#
loop_
_entity.id
_entity.type
_entity.pdbx_description
1 polymer ?
#
loop_
_entity_poly.entity_id
_entity_poly.type
_entity_poly.pdbx_seq_one_letter_code
_entity_poly.pdbx_strand_id
1 'polypeptide(L)'
;MDSKSLTEVFLPHLGEGVESAELALWHVKEGQVVTQGQDLCEVVTEKVSFHVESPHSGKIVSQCVEEGNEILIGALLAYMQCD
;
A
#
# COMPACT_ATOMS: atom_id res chain seq x y z
N MET A 1 25.55 8.10 -8.44
CA MET A 1 25.34 6.66 -8.76
C MET A 1 24.16 6.24 -7.94
N ASP A 2 23.03 6.18 -8.63
CA ASP A 2 21.67 6.34 -8.16
C ASP A 2 21.29 5.16 -7.25
N SER A 3 21.35 5.39 -5.93
CA SER A 3 20.96 4.41 -4.90
C SER A 3 19.44 4.41 -4.74
N LYS A 4 18.75 4.10 -5.84
CA LYS A 4 17.30 4.01 -5.89
C LYS A 4 16.84 2.89 -4.95
N SER A 5 16.37 3.27 -3.78
CA SER A 5 16.01 2.35 -2.70
C SER A 5 14.59 1.85 -2.96
N LEU A 6 14.46 0.55 -3.20
CA LEU A 6 13.16 -0.11 -3.33
C LEU A 6 12.60 -0.27 -1.91
N THR A 7 11.49 0.40 -1.63
CA THR A 7 10.76 0.31 -0.38
C THR A 7 9.57 -0.62 -0.57
N GLU A 8 9.44 -1.57 0.34
CA GLU A 8 8.32 -2.48 0.39
C GLU A 8 7.19 -1.85 1.20
N VAL A 9 6.00 -1.75 0.61
CA VAL A 9 4.80 -1.28 1.29
C VAL A 9 4.08 -2.51 1.82
N PHE A 10 4.06 -2.66 3.14
CA PHE A 10 3.32 -3.71 3.83
C PHE A 10 2.00 -3.17 4.34
N LEU A 11 1.00 -4.04 4.46
CA LEU A 11 -0.26 -3.69 5.09
C LEU A 11 0.00 -3.40 6.58
N PRO A 12 -0.17 -2.14 7.04
CA PRO A 12 0.00 -1.82 8.45
C PRO A 12 -1.13 -2.43 9.27
N HIS A 13 -0.94 -2.47 10.58
CA HIS A 13 -1.97 -2.94 11.50
C HIS A 13 -3.13 -1.94 11.50
N LEU A 14 -4.28 -2.34 10.95
CA LEU A 14 -5.44 -1.47 10.78
C LEU A 14 -6.27 -1.29 12.07
N GLY A 15 -6.02 -2.06 13.12
CA GLY A 15 -6.72 -1.90 14.39
C GLY A 15 -6.55 -3.11 15.31
N GLU A 16 -7.05 -2.98 16.52
CA GLU A 16 -7.04 -4.06 17.52
C GLU A 16 -8.04 -5.14 17.09
N GLY A 17 -7.53 -6.30 16.63
CA GLY A 17 -8.35 -7.45 16.21
C GLY A 17 -8.62 -7.56 14.71
N VAL A 18 -7.96 -6.78 13.86
CA VAL A 18 -7.99 -6.98 12.40
C VAL A 18 -6.84 -7.91 12.01
N GLU A 19 -7.15 -9.09 11.47
CA GLU A 19 -6.15 -10.09 11.02
C GLU A 19 -5.96 -10.10 9.49
N SER A 20 -6.99 -9.70 8.75
CA SER A 20 -6.99 -9.54 7.30
C SER A 20 -7.76 -8.28 6.88
N ALA A 21 -7.45 -7.78 5.70
CA ALA A 21 -8.18 -6.71 5.03
C ALA A 21 -8.32 -7.02 3.55
N GLU A 22 -9.40 -6.59 2.94
CA GLU A 22 -9.62 -6.68 1.50
C GLU A 22 -9.18 -5.37 0.84
N LEU A 23 -8.48 -5.45 -0.29
CA LEU A 23 -8.12 -4.26 -1.04
C LEU A 23 -9.36 -3.70 -1.73
N ALA A 24 -9.84 -2.53 -1.34
CA ALA A 24 -11.03 -1.95 -1.95
C ALA A 24 -10.71 -1.33 -3.32
N LEU A 25 -9.71 -0.44 -3.36
CA LEU A 25 -9.37 0.33 -4.57
C LEU A 25 -7.92 0.83 -4.54
N TRP A 26 -7.26 0.82 -5.69
CA TRP A 26 -5.97 1.49 -5.87
C TRP A 26 -6.17 2.94 -6.33
N HIS A 27 -5.68 3.91 -5.55
CA HIS A 27 -5.64 5.32 -5.94
C HIS A 27 -4.42 5.65 -6.82
N VAL A 28 -3.43 4.75 -6.83
CA VAL A 28 -2.17 4.92 -7.56
C VAL A 28 -1.97 3.79 -8.56
N LYS A 29 -1.16 4.03 -9.60
CA LYS A 29 -0.81 3.03 -10.61
C LYS A 29 0.68 2.74 -10.65
N GLU A 30 1.03 1.56 -11.16
CA GLU A 30 2.41 1.21 -11.48
C GLU A 30 3.04 2.28 -12.38
N GLY A 31 4.19 2.80 -11.97
CA GLY A 31 4.86 3.89 -12.65
C GLY A 31 4.36 5.30 -12.30
N GLN A 32 3.46 5.47 -11.35
CA GLN A 32 3.01 6.78 -10.88
C GLN A 32 3.88 7.29 -9.73
N VAL A 33 4.11 8.60 -9.70
CA VAL A 33 4.82 9.28 -8.60
C VAL A 33 3.82 9.59 -7.48
N VAL A 34 4.20 9.26 -6.26
CA VAL A 34 3.43 9.44 -5.03
C VAL A 34 4.23 10.26 -4.03
N THR A 35 3.54 11.01 -3.19
CA THR A 35 4.15 11.87 -2.15
C THR A 35 3.97 11.26 -0.77
N GLN A 36 4.85 11.58 0.17
CA GLN A 36 4.66 11.19 1.57
C GLN A 36 3.29 11.67 2.09
N GLY A 37 2.55 10.78 2.74
CA GLY A 37 1.18 11.05 3.23
C GLY A 37 0.10 11.04 2.15
N GLN A 38 0.42 10.62 0.91
CA GLN A 38 -0.57 10.42 -0.14
C GLN A 38 -1.20 9.04 -0.04
N ASP A 39 -2.52 8.96 -0.21
CA ASP A 39 -3.26 7.70 -0.28
C ASP A 39 -2.80 6.86 -1.48
N LEU A 40 -2.28 5.66 -1.19
CA LEU A 40 -1.86 4.69 -2.18
C LEU A 40 -3.05 3.81 -2.59
N CYS A 41 -3.68 3.20 -1.60
CA CYS A 41 -4.85 2.36 -1.77
C CYS A 41 -5.79 2.45 -0.56
N GLU A 42 -7.03 2.10 -0.81
CA GLU A 42 -8.04 1.88 0.22
C GLU A 42 -8.17 0.38 0.48
N VAL A 43 -8.19 0.01 1.75
CA VAL A 43 -8.45 -1.36 2.21
C VAL A 43 -9.69 -1.35 3.10
N VAL A 44 -10.54 -2.34 2.94
CA VAL A 44 -11.78 -2.48 3.69
C VAL A 44 -11.73 -3.75 4.54
N THR A 45 -12.19 -3.62 5.76
CA THR A 45 -12.35 -4.72 6.73
C THR A 45 -13.84 -4.90 7.01
N GLU A 46 -14.24 -5.93 7.78
CA GLU A 46 -15.65 -6.27 8.05
C GLU A 46 -16.57 -5.08 8.40
N LYS A 47 -16.03 -4.00 9.00
CA LYS A 47 -16.83 -2.83 9.40
C LYS A 47 -16.18 -1.47 9.15
N VAL A 48 -14.93 -1.41 8.69
CA VAL A 48 -14.16 -0.16 8.61
C VAL A 48 -13.29 -0.15 7.36
N SER A 49 -13.24 0.99 6.65
CA SER A 49 -12.26 1.25 5.60
C SER A 49 -11.08 2.05 6.15
N PHE A 50 -9.89 1.68 5.71
CA PHE A 50 -8.63 2.32 6.06
C PHE A 50 -7.88 2.69 4.78
N HIS A 51 -7.12 3.77 4.86
CA HIS A 51 -6.33 4.25 3.74
C HIS A 51 -4.86 3.96 4.03
N VAL A 52 -4.18 3.31 3.09
CA VAL A 52 -2.75 3.07 3.17
C VAL A 52 -2.05 4.29 2.58
N GLU A 53 -1.49 5.12 3.45
CA GLU A 53 -0.71 6.29 3.05
C GLU A 53 0.75 5.93 2.74
N SER A 54 1.35 6.69 1.84
CA SER A 54 2.75 6.50 1.48
C SER A 54 3.69 6.94 2.61
N PRO A 55 4.58 6.08 3.14
CA PRO A 55 5.50 6.46 4.21
C PRO A 55 6.56 7.47 3.75
N HIS A 56 6.89 7.47 2.45
CA HIS A 56 7.85 8.37 1.83
C HIS A 56 7.36 8.83 0.45
N SER A 57 7.98 9.88 -0.10
CA SER A 57 7.75 10.30 -1.48
C SER A 57 8.55 9.39 -2.42
N GLY A 58 7.94 8.94 -3.51
CA GLY A 58 8.58 8.00 -4.41
C GLY A 58 7.72 7.66 -5.62
N LYS A 59 8.01 6.53 -6.25
CA LYS A 59 7.30 6.04 -7.43
C LYS A 59 6.84 4.61 -7.21
N ILE A 60 5.57 4.30 -7.52
CA ILE A 60 5.10 2.91 -7.47
C ILE A 60 5.79 2.12 -8.57
N VAL A 61 6.39 0.99 -8.19
CA VAL A 61 7.11 0.10 -9.10
C VAL A 61 6.18 -1.02 -9.55
N SER A 62 5.60 -1.75 -8.60
CA SER A 62 4.60 -2.80 -8.87
C SER A 62 3.64 -3.00 -7.73
N GLN A 63 2.42 -3.44 -8.06
CA GLN A 63 1.39 -3.84 -7.10
C GLN A 63 1.35 -5.37 -7.05
N CYS A 64 1.53 -5.95 -5.87
CA CYS A 64 1.49 -7.40 -5.67
C CYS A 64 0.09 -7.92 -5.35
N VAL A 65 -0.87 -7.02 -5.14
CA VAL A 65 -2.24 -7.32 -4.75
C VAL A 65 -3.20 -6.57 -5.68
N GLU A 66 -4.24 -7.26 -6.10
CA GLU A 66 -5.32 -6.71 -6.93
C GLU A 66 -6.50 -6.21 -6.08
N GLU A 67 -7.30 -5.32 -6.66
CA GLU A 67 -8.53 -4.82 -6.03
C GLU A 67 -9.53 -5.97 -5.86
N GLY A 68 -10.10 -6.09 -4.67
CA GLY A 68 -10.98 -7.18 -4.24
C GLY A 68 -10.26 -8.41 -3.67
N ASN A 69 -8.93 -8.40 -3.57
CA ASN A 69 -8.20 -9.49 -2.93
C ASN A 69 -8.07 -9.31 -1.42
N GLU A 70 -8.18 -10.42 -0.71
CA GLU A 70 -7.89 -10.49 0.72
C GLU A 70 -6.38 -10.54 0.99
N ILE A 71 -5.95 -9.74 1.95
CA ILE A 71 -4.56 -9.52 2.34
C ILE A 71 -4.44 -9.74 3.85
N LEU A 72 -3.41 -10.46 4.27
CA LEU A 72 -3.10 -10.63 5.70
C LEU A 72 -2.31 -9.43 6.22
N ILE A 73 -2.47 -9.12 7.51
CA ILE A 73 -1.64 -8.10 8.17
C ILE A 73 -0.15 -8.45 8.03
N GLY A 74 0.66 -7.45 7.65
CA GLY A 74 2.09 -7.64 7.38
C GLY A 74 2.41 -8.28 6.02
N ALA A 75 1.41 -8.56 5.18
CA ALA A 75 1.66 -8.98 3.81
C ALA A 75 2.11 -7.79 2.94
N LEU A 76 2.87 -8.12 1.91
CA LEU A 76 3.39 -7.16 0.94
C LEU A 76 2.27 -6.70 0.00
N LEU A 77 2.00 -5.40 -0.02
CA LEU A 77 1.01 -4.78 -0.91
C LEU A 77 1.63 -4.40 -2.27
N ALA A 78 2.73 -3.65 -2.22
CA ALA A 78 3.36 -3.08 -3.41
C ALA A 78 4.83 -2.75 -3.16
N TYR A 79 5.59 -2.66 -4.25
CA TYR A 79 6.93 -2.09 -4.24
C TYR A 79 6.85 -0.63 -4.69
N MET A 80 7.49 0.24 -3.92
CA MET A 80 7.70 1.63 -4.29
C MET A 80 9.20 1.93 -4.33
N GLN A 81 9.60 2.95 -5.07
CA GLN A 81 10.97 3.41 -5.18
C GLN A 81 11.05 4.79 -4.57
N CYS A 82 11.72 4.92 -3.42
CA CYS A 82 12.02 6.21 -2.83
C CYS A 82 13.15 6.86 -3.65
N ASP A 83 12.96 8.13 -3.98
CA ASP A 83 14.01 9.00 -4.55
C ASP A 83 14.66 9.83 -3.44
#